data_AF-A0A645GP13-F1
#
_entry.id   AF-A0A645GP13-F1
#
_cell.length_a   1.000
_cell.length_b   1.000
_cell.length_c   1.000
_cell.angle_alpha   90.00
_cell.angle_beta   90.00
_cell.angle_gamma   90.00
#
_symmetry.space_group_name_H-M   'P 1'
#
loop_
_entity.id
_entity.type
_entity.pdbx_description
1 polymer ?
#
loop_
_entity_poly.entity_id
_entity_poly.type
_entity_poly.pdbx_seq_one_letter_code
_entity_poly.pdbx_strand_id
1 'polypeptide(L)'
;MALKLALNTVSTGTMVKFGRVSGNWMSHVSISNKKLIDRGIRLLAELGNLEYADACYALFEAVEAMKHEHFEGNEPPSAVQYALRRLRSRGI
;
A
#
# COMPACT_ATOMS: atom_id res chain seq x y z
N MET A 1 30.42 1.86 2.30
CA MET A 1 29.40 2.52 1.44
C MET A 1 28.94 1.62 0.28
N ALA A 2 29.86 1.03 -0.50
CA ALA A 2 29.51 0.18 -1.66
C ALA A 2 28.59 -1.01 -1.32
N LEU A 3 28.87 -1.76 -0.25
CA LEU A 3 28.03 -2.89 0.18
C LEU A 3 26.60 -2.47 0.53
N LYS A 4 26.43 -1.33 1.22
CA LYS A 4 25.11 -0.81 1.59
C LYS A 4 24.29 -0.47 0.35
N LEU A 5 24.90 0.15 -0.65
CA LEU A 5 24.24 0.44 -1.92
C LEU A 5 23.86 -0.86 -2.64
N ALA A 6 24.78 -1.82 -2.74
CA ALA A 6 24.50 -3.11 -3.36
C ALA A 6 23.32 -3.84 -2.68
N LEU A 7 23.30 -3.92 -1.34
CA LEU A 7 22.22 -4.55 -0.60
C LEU A 7 20.89 -3.80 -0.75
N ASN A 8 20.91 -2.47 -0.74
CA ASN A 8 19.70 -1.65 -0.96
C ASN A 8 19.15 -1.84 -2.39
N THR A 9 20.02 -1.95 -3.39
CA THR A 9 19.61 -2.20 -4.79
C THR A 9 18.99 -3.59 -4.93
N VAL A 10 19.63 -4.62 -4.39
CA VAL A 10 19.10 -6.00 -4.47
C VAL A 10 17.78 -6.13 -3.72
N SER A 11 17.69 -5.62 -2.49
CA SER A 11 16.46 -5.66 -1.70
C SER A 11 15.32 -4.84 -2.30
N THR A 12 15.61 -3.69 -2.91
CA THR A 12 14.59 -2.91 -3.62
C THR A 12 14.14 -3.64 -4.89
N GLY A 13 15.07 -4.24 -5.64
CA GLY A 13 14.77 -5.02 -6.84
C GLY A 13 13.89 -6.24 -6.55
N THR A 14 14.13 -6.95 -5.45
CA THR A 14 13.26 -8.06 -5.02
C THR A 14 11.87 -7.56 -4.61
N MET A 15 11.76 -6.44 -3.87
CA MET A 15 10.46 -5.87 -3.52
C MET A 15 9.61 -5.48 -4.75
N VAL A 16 10.25 -4.97 -5.81
CA VAL A 16 9.56 -4.68 -7.07
C VAL A 16 9.03 -5.96 -7.73
N LYS A 17 9.82 -7.02 -7.76
CA LYS A 17 9.39 -8.34 -8.30
C LYS A 17 8.23 -8.94 -7.51
N PHE A 18 8.14 -8.70 -6.21
CA PHE A 18 7.02 -9.13 -5.36
C PHE A 18 5.77 -8.25 -5.48
N GLY A 19 5.75 -7.21 -6.34
CA GLY A 19 4.59 -6.33 -6.49
C GLY A 19 4.31 -5.45 -5.28
N ARG A 20 5.30 -5.25 -4.39
CA ARG A 20 5.19 -4.38 -3.20
C ARG A 20 5.37 -2.88 -3.53
N VAL A 21 5.58 -2.56 -4.80
CA VAL A 21 5.78 -1.22 -5.35
C VAL A 21 4.75 -0.98 -6.46
N SER A 22 4.03 0.15 -6.40
CA SER A 22 3.09 0.60 -7.43
C SER A 22 3.63 1.88 -8.07
N GLY A 23 4.11 1.79 -9.31
CA GLY A 23 4.83 2.90 -9.95
C GLY A 23 6.16 3.17 -9.24
N ASN A 24 6.39 4.41 -8.80
CA ASN A 24 7.54 4.79 -7.97
C ASN A 24 7.24 4.71 -6.45
N TRP A 25 6.03 4.29 -6.09
CA TRP A 25 5.55 4.33 -4.71
C TRP A 25 5.63 2.97 -4.04
N MET A 26 6.23 2.92 -2.85
CA MET A 26 6.20 1.75 -1.99
C MET A 26 4.80 1.60 -1.38
N SER A 27 3.92 0.92 -2.11
CA SER A 27 2.50 0.77 -1.78
C SER A 27 2.28 -0.22 -0.63
N HIS A 28 3.26 -1.08 -0.34
CA HIS A 28 3.22 -2.01 0.78
C HIS A 28 3.56 -1.35 2.14
N VAL A 29 2.66 -0.50 2.64
CA VAL A 29 2.83 0.21 3.91
C VAL A 29 2.16 -0.54 5.06
N SER A 30 2.91 -0.79 6.14
CA SER A 30 2.35 -1.25 7.41
C SER A 30 1.89 -0.05 8.24
N ILE A 31 0.60 0.00 8.53
CA ILE A 31 -0.04 1.12 9.22
C ILE A 31 0.09 0.93 10.74
N SER A 32 1.29 1.19 11.28
CA SER A 32 1.58 1.02 12.72
C SER A 32 1.71 2.33 13.51
N ASN A 33 1.86 3.47 12.84
CA ASN A 33 2.04 4.77 13.46
C ASN A 33 1.25 5.84 12.70
N LYS A 34 0.87 6.93 13.39
CA LYS A 34 0.21 8.12 12.81
C LYS A 34 0.90 8.65 11.55
N LYS A 35 2.24 8.63 11.50
CA LYS A 35 3.02 9.03 10.30
C LYS A 35 2.79 8.10 9.10
N LEU A 36 2.67 6.80 9.36
CA LEU A 36 2.47 5.79 8.32
C LEU A 36 1.00 5.76 7.85
N ILE A 37 0.06 6.07 8.76
CA ILE A 37 -1.35 6.33 8.39
C ILE A 37 -1.42 7.49 7.40
N ASP A 38 -0.88 8.66 7.75
CA ASP A 38 -0.89 9.86 6.88
C ASP A 38 -0.24 9.58 5.52
N ARG A 39 0.91 8.89 5.52
CA ARG A 39 1.57 8.45 4.28
C ARG A 39 0.69 7.53 3.45
N GLY A 40 -0.01 6.58 4.07
CA GLY A 40 -0.93 5.68 3.39
C GLY A 40 -2.09 6.41 2.73
N ILE A 41 -2.66 7.41 3.42
CA ILE A 41 -3.74 8.24 2.89
C ILE A 41 -3.26 9.06 1.69
N ARG A 42 -2.09 9.72 1.79
CA ARG A 42 -1.50 10.47 0.67
C ARG A 42 -1.25 9.60 -0.55
N LEU A 43 -0.67 8.42 -0.34
CA LEU A 43 -0.45 7.43 -1.40
C LEU A 43 -1.76 7.04 -2.09
N LEU A 44 -2.82 6.81 -1.31
CA LEU A 44 -4.11 6.42 -1.84
C LEU A 44 -4.80 7.58 -2.59
N ALA A 45 -4.69 8.80 -2.08
CA ALA A 45 -5.18 10.01 -2.74
C ALA A 45 -4.49 10.24 -4.09
N GLU A 46 -3.16 10.12 -4.15
CA GLU A 46 -2.39 10.31 -5.38
C GLU A 46 -2.59 9.17 -6.40
N LEU A 47 -2.61 7.91 -5.95
CA LEU A 47 -2.78 6.76 -6.84
C LEU A 47 -4.24 6.55 -7.28
N GLY A 48 -5.20 6.93 -6.44
CA GLY A 48 -6.63 6.86 -6.70
C GLY A 48 -7.22 8.13 -7.30
N ASN A 49 -6.44 9.21 -7.40
CA ASN A 49 -6.89 10.54 -7.82
C ASN A 49 -8.13 11.04 -7.03
N LEU A 50 -8.08 10.87 -5.71
CA LEU A 50 -9.17 11.19 -4.77
C LEU A 50 -8.74 12.33 -3.84
N GLU A 51 -9.71 13.00 -3.22
CA GLU A 51 -9.40 13.93 -2.14
C GLU A 51 -8.86 13.19 -0.90
N TYR A 52 -8.05 13.87 -0.09
CA TYR A 52 -7.46 13.32 1.13
C TYR A 52 -8.52 12.78 2.10
N ALA A 53 -9.67 13.45 2.19
CA ALA A 53 -10.79 13.02 3.03
C ALA A 53 -11.37 11.68 2.57
N ASP A 54 -11.66 11.52 1.27
CA ASP A 54 -12.18 10.28 0.69
C ASP A 54 -11.17 9.14 0.78
N ALA A 55 -9.89 9.44 0.55
CA ALA A 55 -8.81 8.48 0.73
C ALA A 55 -8.69 8.01 2.19
N CYS A 56 -8.95 8.87 3.16
CA CYS A 56 -8.97 8.50 4.58
C CYS A 56 -10.07 7.47 4.85
N TYR A 57 -11.30 7.75 4.41
CA TYR A 57 -12.42 6.83 4.57
C TYR A 57 -12.18 5.49 3.87
N ALA A 58 -11.71 5.52 2.62
CA ALA A 58 -11.40 4.31 1.86
C ALA A 58 -10.30 3.46 2.53
N LEU A 59 -9.28 4.09 3.13
CA LEU A 59 -8.23 3.39 3.84
C LEU A 59 -8.76 2.72 5.11
N PHE A 60 -9.57 3.40 5.91
CA PHE A 60 -10.18 2.81 7.11
C PHE A 60 -11.15 1.68 6.77
N GLU A 61 -11.96 1.85 5.71
CA GLU A 61 -12.86 0.80 5.23
C GLU A 61 -12.07 -0.45 4.78
N ALA A 62 -10.96 -0.26 4.07
CA ALA A 62 -10.06 -1.34 3.67
C ALA A 62 -9.41 -2.04 4.86
N VAL A 63 -8.91 -1.28 5.85
CA VAL A 63 -8.34 -1.84 7.08
C VAL A 63 -9.37 -2.70 7.81
N GLU A 64 -10.61 -2.23 7.91
CA GLU A 64 -11.68 -2.99 8.57
C GLU A 64 -12.04 -4.25 7.78
N ALA A 65 -12.22 -4.15 6.46
CA ALA A 65 -12.48 -5.31 5.60
C ALA A 65 -11.40 -6.40 5.75
N MET A 66 -10.12 -6.00 5.79
CA MET A 66 -9.01 -6.95 5.96
C MET A 66 -8.94 -7.61 7.34
N LYS A 67 -9.56 -7.04 8.39
CA LYS A 67 -9.63 -7.73 9.70
C LYS A 67 -10.61 -8.89 9.70
N HIS A 68 -11.66 -8.78 8.89
CA HIS A 68 -12.73 -9.80 8.80
C HIS A 68 -12.41 -10.86 7.73
N GLU A 69 -11.54 -10.55 6.77
CA GLU A 69 -11.09 -11.51 5.75
C GLU A 69 -9.95 -12.42 6.25
N HIS A 70 -10.16 -13.73 6.20
CA HIS A 70 -9.10 -14.72 6.36
C HIS A 70 -8.36 -14.89 5.04
N PHE A 71 -7.12 -14.40 4.96
CA PHE A 71 -6.24 -14.64 3.82
C PHE A 71 -5.65 -16.05 3.93
N GLU A 72 -6.36 -17.05 3.43
CA GLU A 72 -5.84 -18.43 3.37
C GLU A 72 -4.66 -18.52 2.38
N GLY A 73 -3.49 -18.92 2.89
CA GLY A 73 -2.34 -19.34 2.08
C GLY A 73 -1.53 -18.24 1.38
N ASN A 74 -1.98 -16.98 1.40
CA ASN A 74 -1.26 -15.84 0.80
C ASN A 74 -1.01 -14.73 1.82
N GLU A 75 0.13 -14.06 1.70
CA GLU A 75 0.46 -12.90 2.53
C GLU A 75 -0.56 -11.78 2.25
N PRO A 76 -1.22 -11.21 3.29
CA PRO A 76 -2.26 -10.22 3.09
C PRO A 76 -1.69 -9.00 2.36
N PRO A 77 -2.37 -8.49 1.32
CA PRO A 77 -1.96 -7.25 0.67
C PRO A 77 -2.00 -6.10 1.67
N SER A 78 -1.19 -5.08 1.46
CA SER A 78 -1.26 -3.89 2.30
C SER A 78 -2.62 -3.20 2.18
N ALA A 79 -3.05 -2.50 3.23
CA ALA A 79 -4.33 -1.77 3.26
C ALA A 79 -4.50 -0.81 2.09
N VAL A 80 -3.41 -0.13 1.71
CA VAL A 80 -3.39 0.81 0.59
C VAL A 80 -3.61 0.08 -0.73
N GLN A 81 -2.98 -1.09 -0.93
CA GLN A 81 -3.17 -1.88 -2.15
C GLN A 81 -4.56 -2.50 -2.23
N TYR A 82 -5.11 -2.96 -1.11
CA TYR A 82 -6.48 -3.48 -1.04
C TYR A 82 -7.48 -2.37 -1.39
N ALA A 83 -7.35 -1.19 -0.77
CA ALA A 83 -8.16 -0.01 -1.07
C ALA A 83 -8.05 0.39 -2.56
N LEU A 84 -6.83 0.46 -3.10
CA LEU A 84 -6.60 0.83 -4.50
C LEU A 84 -7.20 -0.18 -5.48
N ARG A 85 -7.08 -1.48 -5.19
CA ARG A 85 -7.70 -2.54 -6.00
C ARG A 85 -9.22 -2.39 -6.01
N ARG A 86 -9.81 -2.10 -4.84
CA ARG A 86 -11.25 -1.87 -4.70
C ARG A 86 -11.71 -0.64 -5.44
N LEU A 87 -10.97 0.46 -5.39
CA LEU A 87 -11.25 1.68 -6.14
C LEU A 87 -11.18 1.44 -7.66
N ARG A 88 -10.13 0.76 -8.15
CA ARG A 88 -10.02 0.40 -9.57
C ARG A 88 -11.14 -0.51 -10.05
N SER A 89 -11.60 -1.44 -9.22
CA SER A 89 -12.76 -2.30 -9.55
C SER A 89 -14.08 -1.54 -9.64
N ARG A 90 -14.18 -0.36 -9.01
CA ARG A 90 -15.36 0.52 -9.04
C ARG A 90 -15.37 1.48 -10.23
N GLY A 91 -14.37 1.44 -11.12
CA GLY A 91 -14.41 2.14 -12.40
C GLY A 91 -14.40 3.66 -12.30
N ILE A 92 -13.53 4.22 -11.45
CA ILE A 92 -13.08 5.62 -11.54
C ILE A 92 -11.71 5.62 -12.21
#